data_AF-A0A561SQY0-F1
#
_entry.id   AF-A0A561SQY0-F1
#
_cell.length_a   1.000
_cell.length_b   1.000
_cell.length_c   1.000
_cell.angle_alpha   90.00
_cell.angle_beta   90.00
_cell.angle_gamma   90.00
#
_symmetry.space_group_name_H-M   'P 1'
#
loop_
_entity.id
_entity.type
_entity.pdbx_description
1 polymer ?
#
loop_
_entity_poly.entity_id
_entity_poly.type
_entity_poly.pdbx_seq_one_letter_code
_entity_poly.pdbx_strand_id
1 'polypeptide(L)'
;MIIRRRRRGSGWRCTEPGEVRRYDGVGHLDRVVAVPRPQTTSVQLSGADRRDLLITTAREGYDAARSTREPLAGRLFTARAEHPGLPYQFVECRGREVEPS
;
A
#
# COMPACT_ATOMS: atom_id res chain seq x y z
N MET A 1 -1.34 -0.54 36.47
CA MET A 1 -1.83 -0.21 35.12
C MET A 1 -0.79 0.65 34.42
N ILE A 2 0.05 0.07 33.54
CA ILE A 2 1.08 0.82 32.81
C ILE A 2 0.42 1.37 31.54
N ILE A 3 0.07 2.65 31.53
CA ILE A 3 -0.34 3.34 30.30
C ILE A 3 0.93 3.56 29.47
N ARG A 4 1.25 2.62 28.57
CA ARG A 4 2.29 2.85 27.56
C ARG A 4 1.80 3.96 26.63
N ARG A 5 2.44 5.13 26.65
CA ARG A 5 2.26 6.16 25.61
C ARG A 5 2.38 5.47 24.25
N ARG A 6 1.36 5.55 23.39
CA ARG A 6 1.53 5.21 21.97
C ARG A 6 2.66 6.09 21.45
N ARG A 7 3.79 5.50 21.04
CA ARG A 7 4.71 6.21 20.15
C ARG A 7 3.87 6.61 18.94
N ARG A 8 3.90 7.88 18.56
CA ARG A 8 3.33 8.29 17.27
C ARG A 8 4.05 7.48 16.20
N GLY A 9 3.32 6.59 15.54
CA GLY A 9 3.90 5.65 14.59
C GLY A 9 4.21 6.36 13.28
N SER A 10 5.37 6.06 12.69
CA SER A 10 5.60 6.38 11.28
C SER A 10 4.65 5.58 10.40
N GLY A 11 4.17 6.16 9.30
CA GLY A 11 3.17 5.53 8.44
C GLY A 11 3.41 5.77 6.96
N TRP A 12 2.92 4.86 6.13
CA TRP A 12 2.92 4.97 4.68
C TRP A 12 1.54 5.41 4.18
N ARG A 13 1.50 6.21 3.13
CA ARG A 13 0.25 6.70 2.53
C ARG A 13 0.39 6.83 1.01
N CYS A 14 -0.63 6.38 0.29
CA CYS A 14 -0.78 6.66 -1.14
C CYS A 14 -1.21 8.12 -1.35
N THR A 15 -0.58 8.79 -2.29
CA THR A 15 -0.89 10.17 -2.67
C THR A 15 -1.00 10.28 -4.18
N GLU A 16 -1.91 11.14 -4.63
CA GLU A 16 -1.98 11.49 -6.04
C GLU A 16 -0.96 12.60 -6.36
N PRO A 17 -0.31 12.55 -7.55
CA PRO A 17 -0.34 11.47 -8.54
C PRO A 17 0.72 10.38 -8.26
N GLY A 18 0.29 9.11 -8.14
CA GLY A 18 1.15 7.93 -8.29
C GLY A 18 2.31 7.78 -7.30
N GLU A 19 2.13 8.17 -6.04
CA GLU A 19 3.19 8.13 -5.05
C GLU A 19 2.78 7.40 -3.77
N VAL A 20 3.78 6.79 -3.13
CA VAL A 20 3.66 6.21 -1.80
C VAL A 20 4.66 6.91 -0.90
N ARG A 21 4.16 7.67 0.07
CA ARG A 21 4.93 8.55 0.94
C ARG A 21 5.00 7.99 2.36
N ARG A 22 6.18 8.07 2.99
CA ARG A 22 6.35 7.77 4.41
C ARG A 22 6.47 9.04 5.22
N TYR A 23 5.72 9.08 6.30
CA TYR A 23 5.85 10.11 7.32
C TYR A 23 6.42 9.50 8.59
N ASP A 24 7.35 10.20 9.23
CA ASP A 24 7.92 9.79 10.51
C ASP A 24 6.90 9.96 11.67
N GLY A 25 7.33 9.64 12.91
CA GLY A 25 6.48 9.75 14.09
C GLY A 25 6.09 11.18 14.49
N VAL A 26 6.71 12.21 13.89
CA VAL A 26 6.34 13.61 14.12
C VAL A 26 5.58 14.22 12.94
N GLY A 27 5.44 13.48 11.83
CA GLY A 27 4.67 13.85 10.65
C GLY A 27 5.52 14.42 9.51
N HIS A 28 6.84 14.30 9.55
CA HIS A 28 7.70 14.75 8.45
C HIS A 28 7.77 13.70 7.35
N LEU A 29 7.65 14.16 6.10
CA LEU A 29 7.88 13.32 4.93
C LEU A 29 9.37 12.96 4.87
N ASP A 30 9.68 11.66 4.97
CA ASP A 30 11.08 11.19 4.95
C ASP A 30 11.40 10.25 3.78
N ARG A 31 10.39 9.65 3.14
CA ARG A 31 10.55 8.81 1.94
C ARG A 31 9.40 8.99 0.96
N VAL A 32 9.73 8.83 -0.33
CA VAL A 32 8.78 8.75 -1.44
C VAL A 32 9.16 7.55 -2.30
N VAL A 33 8.19 6.69 -2.60
CA VAL A 33 8.30 5.63 -3.60
C VAL A 33 7.41 6.05 -4.76
N ALA A 34 8.04 6.32 -5.91
CA ALA A 34 7.32 6.61 -7.14
C ALA A 34 6.71 5.33 -7.71
N VAL A 35 5.42 5.38 -8.03
CA VAL A 35 4.71 4.30 -8.72
C VAL A 35 4.43 4.82 -10.13
N PRO A 36 4.93 4.18 -11.21
CA PRO A 36 4.84 4.70 -12.57
C PRO A 36 3.39 4.87 -13.08
N ARG A 37 2.78 6.00 -12.72
CA ARG A 37 1.45 6.49 -13.11
C ARG A 37 0.33 5.45 -13.17
N PRO A 38 -0.05 4.87 -12.02
CA PRO A 38 -1.42 4.45 -11.81
C PRO A 38 -2.03 5.18 -10.60
N GLN A 39 -3.36 5.17 -10.53
CA GLN A 39 -4.11 5.70 -9.38
C GLN A 39 -3.86 4.79 -8.16
N THR A 40 -2.88 5.12 -7.33
CA THR A 40 -2.55 4.37 -6.11
C THR A 40 -3.69 4.46 -5.09
N THR A 41 -4.15 3.31 -4.59
CA THR A 41 -5.30 3.26 -3.67
C THR A 41 -4.92 2.91 -2.24
N SER A 42 -3.97 1.99 -2.04
CA SER A 42 -3.53 1.57 -0.72
C SER A 42 -2.09 1.06 -0.73
N VAL A 43 -1.49 1.03 0.45
CA VAL A 43 -0.16 0.48 0.70
C VAL A 43 -0.14 -0.26 2.03
N GLN A 44 0.50 -1.42 2.04
CA GLN A 44 0.71 -2.21 3.26
C GLN A 44 2.12 -2.79 3.30
N LEU A 45 2.71 -2.82 4.51
CA LEU A 45 3.91 -3.62 4.78
C LEU A 45 3.52 -5.09 4.96
N SER A 46 4.13 -5.96 4.15
CA SER A 46 3.92 -7.39 4.07
C SER A 46 5.26 -8.13 3.99
N GLY A 47 5.22 -9.42 3.67
CA GLY A 47 6.41 -10.28 3.65
C GLY A 47 6.77 -10.82 5.03
N ALA A 48 7.59 -11.86 5.06
CA ALA A 48 7.99 -12.54 6.29
C ALA A 48 8.77 -11.62 7.25
N ASP A 49 9.55 -10.69 6.71
CA ASP A 49 10.31 -9.70 7.47
C ASP A 49 9.58 -8.34 7.63
N ARG A 50 8.35 -8.25 7.13
CA ARG A 50 7.48 -7.06 7.16
C ARG A 50 8.07 -5.84 6.47
N ARG A 51 8.87 -6.02 5.42
CA ARG A 51 9.53 -4.93 4.70
C ARG A 51 9.09 -4.82 3.24
N ASP A 52 8.19 -5.69 2.78
CA ASP A 52 7.62 -5.58 1.43
C ASP A 52 6.48 -4.55 1.45
N LEU A 53 6.60 -3.47 0.70
CA LEU A 53 5.49 -2.57 0.45
C LEU A 53 4.64 -3.17 -0.67
N LEU A 54 3.48 -3.74 -0.34
CA LEU A 54 2.46 -4.06 -1.32
C LEU A 54 1.63 -2.81 -1.61
N ILE A 55 1.58 -2.39 -2.86
CA ILE A 55 0.90 -1.18 -3.31
C ILE A 55 -0.21 -1.59 -4.28
N THR A 56 -1.44 -1.22 -3.96
CA THR A 56 -2.61 -1.45 -4.82
C THR A 56 -2.86 -0.22 -5.68
N THR A 57 -3.33 -0.46 -6.89
CA THR A 57 -3.67 0.60 -7.82
C THR A 57 -5.02 0.30 -8.47
N ALA A 58 -5.71 1.35 -8.91
CA ALA A 58 -6.99 1.25 -9.60
C ALA A 58 -6.89 1.77 -11.04
N ARG A 59 -7.89 1.39 -11.83
CA ARG A 59 -8.13 1.88 -13.20
C ARG A 59 -9.58 2.39 -13.36
N GLU A 60 -10.31 2.51 -12.25
CA GLU A 60 -11.68 3.01 -12.27
C GLU A 60 -11.71 4.45 -12.83
N GLY A 61 -12.66 4.71 -13.74
CA GLY A 61 -12.78 6.01 -14.40
C GLY A 61 -11.76 6.30 -15.51
N TYR A 62 -10.96 5.33 -15.95
CA TYR A 62 -10.03 5.54 -17.08
C TYR A 62 -10.76 5.40 -18.42
N ASP A 63 -10.54 6.35 -19.32
CA ASP A 63 -10.90 6.22 -20.73
C ASP A 63 -9.88 5.34 -21.50
N ALA A 64 -10.17 5.07 -22.78
CA ALA A 64 -9.29 4.27 -23.63
C ALA A 64 -7.91 4.91 -23.80
N ALA A 65 -7.85 6.24 -24.01
CA ALA A 65 -6.60 6.95 -24.25
C ALA A 65 -5.67 6.96 -23.03
N ARG A 66 -6.20 7.16 -21.82
CA ARG A 66 -5.46 7.06 -20.58
C ARG A 66 -5.04 5.63 -20.30
N SER A 67 -5.91 4.66 -20.55
CA SER A 67 -5.58 3.24 -20.39
C SER A 67 -4.42 2.80 -21.27
N THR A 68 -4.33 3.30 -22.50
CA THR A 68 -3.19 3.05 -23.39
C THR A 68 -1.91 3.71 -22.86
N ARG A 69 -2.01 4.91 -22.28
CA ARG A 69 -0.85 5.62 -21.69
C ARG A 69 -0.39 5.02 -20.36
N GLU A 70 -1.30 4.46 -19.58
CA GLU A 70 -1.08 3.96 -18.21
C GLU A 70 -1.49 2.47 -18.13
N PRO A 71 -0.84 1.56 -18.87
CA PRO A 71 -1.26 0.16 -18.99
C PRO A 71 -1.12 -0.65 -17.69
N LEU A 72 -0.36 -0.13 -16.73
CA LEU A 72 -0.14 -0.75 -15.43
C LEU A 72 -1.18 -0.33 -14.38
N ALA A 73 -2.13 0.55 -14.72
CA ALA A 73 -3.24 0.86 -13.84
C ALA A 73 -4.09 -0.39 -13.53
N GLY A 74 -4.39 -0.60 -12.25
CA GLY A 74 -5.08 -1.80 -11.75
C GLY A 74 -4.16 -2.97 -11.42
N ARG A 75 -2.83 -2.80 -11.54
CA ARG A 75 -1.84 -3.81 -11.14
C ARG A 75 -1.39 -3.60 -9.70
N LEU A 76 -0.78 -4.65 -9.13
CA LEU A 76 -0.07 -4.60 -7.86
C LEU A 76 1.40 -4.26 -8.10
N PHE A 77 1.95 -3.43 -7.23
CA PHE A 77 3.36 -3.07 -7.24
C PHE A 77 3.98 -3.45 -5.91
N THR A 78 5.28 -3.75 -5.94
CA THR A 78 6.06 -4.01 -4.74
C THR A 78 7.28 -3.09 -4.67
N ALA A 79 7.63 -2.69 -3.46
CA ALA A 79 8.88 -2.00 -3.15
C ALA A 79 9.40 -2.49 -1.79
N ARG A 80 10.61 -2.10 -1.42
CA ARG A 80 11.22 -2.51 -0.14
C ARG A 80 11.36 -1.32 0.81
N ALA A 81 10.96 -1.53 2.06
CA ALA A 81 11.11 -0.56 3.14
C ALA A 81 12.37 -0.82 3.98
N GLU A 82 12.99 0.27 4.40
CA GLU A 82 14.17 0.25 5.28
C GLU A 82 13.86 -0.16 6.71
N HIS A 83 12.59 -0.12 7.11
CA HIS A 83 12.13 -0.46 8.45
C HIS A 83 10.96 -1.44 8.37
N PRO A 84 10.91 -2.46 9.24
CA PRO A 84 9.82 -3.41 9.24
C PRO A 84 8.53 -2.76 9.75
N GLY A 85 7.41 -3.23 9.21
CA GLY A 85 6.08 -2.89 9.71
C GLY A 85 5.83 -3.45 11.10
N LEU A 86 4.77 -2.93 11.72
CA LEU A 86 4.25 -3.49 12.97
C LEU A 86 3.63 -4.87 12.71
N PRO A 87 3.59 -5.76 13.72
CA PRO A 87 2.80 -6.98 13.63
C PRO A 87 1.34 -6.64 13.30
N TYR A 88 0.77 -7.31 12.31
CA TYR A 88 -0.66 -7.27 12.02
C TYR A 88 -1.28 -8.61 12.43
N GLN A 89 -2.55 -8.56 12.86
CA GLN A 89 -3.30 -9.76 13.19
C GLN A 89 -3.96 -10.26 11.91
N PHE A 90 -3.68 -11.52 11.57
CA PHE A 90 -4.37 -12.18 10.46
C PHE A 90 -5.70 -12.73 10.94
N VAL A 91 -6.73 -12.49 10.15
CA VAL A 91 -7.99 -13.21 10.24
C VAL A 91 -8.04 -14.09 9.00
N GLU A 92 -8.11 -15.41 9.19
CA GLU A 92 -8.16 -16.35 8.09
C GLU A 92 -9.54 -16.32 7.44
N CYS A 93 -9.58 -15.96 6.16
CA CYS A 93 -10.79 -16.12 5.35
C CYS A 93 -10.77 -17.50 4.69
N ARG A 94 -11.81 -18.29 4.90
CA ARG A 94 -12.01 -19.53 4.15
C ARG A 94 -12.78 -19.22 2.88
N GLY A 95 -12.24 -19.64 1.73
CA GLY A 95 -12.99 -19.64 0.49
C GLY A 95 -14.22 -20.55 0.62
N ARG A 96 -15.33 -20.16 0.01
CA ARG A 96 -16.41 -21.10 -0.28
C ARG A 96 -16.27 -21.52 -1.73
N GLU A 97 -16.45 -22.80 -1.97
CA GLU A 97 -16.61 -23.32 -3.32
C GLU A 97 -17.94 -22.79 -3.84
N VAL A 98 -17.91 -22.18 -5.03
CA VAL A 98 -19.09 -21.70 -5.72
C VAL A 98 -19.23 -22.62 -6.93
N GLU A 99 -20.27 -23.44 -6.93
CA GLU A 99 -20.60 -24.26 -8.09
C GLU A 99 -20.85 -23.34 -9.30
N PRO A 100 -20.22 -23.63 -10.46
CA PRO A 100 -20.40 -22.81 -11.65
C PRO A 100 -21.85 -22.88 -12.15
N SER A 101 -22.39 -21.72 -12.53
CA SER A 101 -23.72 -21.57 -13.16
C SER A 101 -23.71 -21.93 -14.64
#